data_AF-A0A9C9GAN4-F1
#
_entry.id   AF-A0A9C9GAN4-F1
#
_cell.length_a   1.000
_cell.length_b   1.000
_cell.length_c   1.000
_cell.angle_alpha   90.00
_cell.angle_beta   90.00
_cell.angle_gamma   90.00
#
_symmetry.space_group_name_H-M   'P 1'
#
loop_
_entity.id
_entity.type
_entity.pdbx_description
1 polymer ?
#
loop_
_entity_poly.entity_id
_entity_poly.type
_entity_poly.pdbx_seq_one_letter_code
_entity_poly.pdbx_strand_id
1 'polypeptide(L)'
;MDREAVIWTSIGDAPVKMGRLNVTDEECRFNFNPAYLETSLPGMGVLHSPGIVGRNPLVWKRTEYFPVFPELKSLIPPGNEQNFQRKLILAYLAKIDVTPAIGFETDWEILMVAGHGGIGHNDVFKDDDSARKWYDDNEPVAFYTMDESFGFSLKEFLTWMDNDADMIINAIGPTPSVGGAVPKLLLSIPGGGWDGRIALPTKKSTNDRTDIILKFEQSNQYPGIIDLEALALDIHKEAGFDVPRYWKTSINGINALAIERFDRNEFNKPVFMETVLSVMACGDKSITNNYSSSYDRIADAIDKISAPFVHDPVKAKEYIFKRLILSFLTGNGDLHLENLSIIEQ
;
A
#
# COMPACT_ATOMS: atom_id res chain seq x y z
N MET A 1 -14.17 -18.59 13.26
CA MET A 1 -13.56 -18.23 14.56
C MET A 1 -13.37 -16.73 14.55
N ASP A 2 -13.74 -16.05 15.64
CA ASP A 2 -13.61 -14.60 15.70
C ASP A 2 -12.14 -14.20 15.81
N ARG A 3 -11.76 -13.17 15.06
CA ARG A 3 -10.39 -12.66 15.01
C ARG A 3 -10.37 -11.23 15.51
N GLU A 4 -9.33 -10.88 16.24
CA GLU A 4 -9.13 -9.53 16.75
C GLU A 4 -7.81 -8.97 16.24
N ALA A 5 -7.82 -7.68 15.93
CA ALA A 5 -6.64 -6.91 15.58
C ALA A 5 -6.78 -5.47 16.08
N VAL A 6 -5.70 -4.72 16.01
CA VAL A 6 -5.67 -3.30 16.36
C VAL A 6 -5.15 -2.51 15.18
N ILE A 7 -5.72 -1.32 14.97
CA ILE A 7 -5.26 -0.38 13.95
C ILE A 7 -4.57 0.76 14.67
N TRP A 8 -3.36 1.07 14.22
CA TRP A 8 -2.53 2.16 14.68
C TRP A 8 -2.17 3.06 13.50
N THR A 9 -1.69 4.26 13.82
CA THR A 9 -1.14 5.16 12.82
C THR A 9 -0.05 6.02 13.43
N SER A 10 0.93 6.42 12.61
CA SER A 10 2.03 7.32 12.96
C SER A 10 2.00 8.65 12.19
N ILE A 11 0.85 9.00 11.60
CA ILE A 11 0.66 10.28 10.87
C ILE A 11 0.84 11.51 11.77
N GLY A 12 0.55 11.40 13.07
CA GLY A 12 0.72 12.48 14.04
C GLY A 12 2.15 12.62 14.57
N ASP A 13 2.27 13.31 15.72
CA ASP A 13 3.56 13.49 16.39
C ASP A 13 4.14 12.19 16.94
N ALA A 14 3.26 11.29 17.39
CA ALA A 14 3.61 9.98 17.92
C ALA A 14 2.66 8.89 17.39
N PRO A 15 3.13 7.63 17.29
CA PRO A 15 2.25 6.50 17.00
C PRO A 15 1.13 6.37 18.02
N VAL A 16 -0.09 6.17 17.54
CA VAL A 16 -1.28 6.08 18.39
C VAL A 16 -2.22 4.99 17.89
N LYS A 17 -2.84 4.29 18.85
CA LYS A 17 -3.89 3.33 18.56
C LYS A 17 -5.15 4.04 18.07
N MET A 18 -5.51 3.80 16.81
CA MET A 18 -6.75 4.27 16.20
C MET A 18 -7.96 3.53 16.76
N GLY A 19 -7.88 2.20 16.84
CA GLY A 19 -9.03 1.41 17.26
C GLY A 19 -8.80 -0.09 17.28
N ARG A 20 -9.90 -0.83 17.41
CA ARG A 20 -9.92 -2.30 17.41
C ARG A 20 -10.77 -2.82 16.27
N LEU A 21 -10.26 -3.85 15.61
CA LEU A 21 -10.91 -4.60 14.56
C LEU A 21 -11.34 -5.96 15.11
N ASN A 22 -12.59 -6.36 14.84
CA ASN A 22 -13.10 -7.69 15.15
C ASN A 22 -13.68 -8.28 13.88
N VAL A 23 -13.26 -9.49 13.50
CA VAL A 23 -13.68 -10.13 12.26
C VAL A 23 -14.31 -11.49 12.56
N THR A 24 -15.58 -11.61 12.24
CA THR A 24 -16.33 -12.86 12.28
C THR A 24 -16.42 -13.44 10.88
N ASP A 25 -17.08 -14.58 10.71
CA ASP A 25 -17.28 -15.19 9.39
C ASP A 25 -18.15 -14.33 8.44
N GLU A 26 -18.94 -13.40 8.97
CA GLU A 26 -19.88 -12.56 8.20
C GLU A 26 -19.52 -11.07 8.18
N GLU A 27 -18.88 -10.57 9.24
CA GLU A 27 -18.71 -9.13 9.46
C GLU A 27 -17.30 -8.78 9.89
N CYS A 28 -16.87 -7.58 9.51
CA CYS A 28 -15.68 -6.92 9.98
C CYS A 28 -16.13 -5.66 10.72
N ARG A 29 -15.81 -5.55 12.02
CA ARG A 29 -16.29 -4.47 12.89
C ARG A 29 -15.12 -3.65 13.41
N PHE A 30 -15.21 -2.33 13.31
CA PHE A 30 -14.20 -1.43 13.83
C PHE A 30 -14.77 -0.48 14.88
N ASN A 31 -14.02 -0.27 15.95
CA ASN A 31 -14.34 0.70 17.00
C ASN A 31 -13.15 1.61 17.23
N PHE A 32 -13.37 2.93 17.15
CA PHE A 32 -12.37 3.89 17.55
C PHE A 32 -12.03 3.75 19.04
N ASN A 33 -10.75 3.94 19.36
CA ASN A 33 -10.33 4.17 20.73
C ASN A 33 -10.88 5.55 21.17
N PRO A 34 -11.56 5.67 22.32
CA PRO A 34 -12.07 6.96 22.79
C PRO A 34 -11.01 8.06 22.84
N ALA A 35 -9.77 7.73 23.19
CA ALA A 35 -8.67 8.70 23.21
C ALA A 35 -8.28 9.19 21.80
N TYR A 36 -8.48 8.36 20.77
CA TYR A 36 -8.17 8.72 19.39
C TYR A 36 -9.13 9.78 18.85
N LEU A 37 -10.40 9.73 19.26
CA LEU A 37 -11.42 10.69 18.84
C LEU A 37 -11.10 12.14 19.24
N GLU A 38 -10.24 12.33 20.26
CA GLU A 38 -9.80 13.63 20.75
C GLU A 38 -8.55 14.17 20.00
N THR A 39 -7.95 13.38 19.10
CA THR A 39 -6.66 13.73 18.45
C THR A 39 -6.80 14.63 17.23
N SER A 40 -8.00 14.77 16.67
CA SER A 40 -8.26 15.43 15.38
C SER A 40 -7.51 14.81 14.18
N LEU A 41 -6.90 13.63 14.34
CA LEU A 41 -6.21 12.91 13.25
C LEU A 41 -7.23 12.25 12.29
N PRO A 42 -6.83 11.97 11.03
CA PRO A 42 -7.67 11.27 10.06
C PRO A 42 -8.08 9.86 10.52
N GLY A 43 -9.22 9.36 10.06
CA GLY A 43 -9.66 7.99 10.36
C GLY A 43 -9.03 6.95 9.44
N MET A 44 -9.63 5.76 9.36
CA MET A 44 -9.18 4.73 8.40
C MET A 44 -9.28 5.20 6.94
N GLY A 45 -10.28 6.05 6.67
CA GLY A 45 -10.58 6.57 5.34
C GLY A 45 -11.51 7.78 5.43
N VAL A 46 -11.82 8.36 4.27
CA VAL A 46 -12.62 9.56 4.06
C VAL A 46 -14.00 9.42 4.70
N LEU A 47 -14.69 8.30 4.44
CA LEU A 47 -16.04 8.03 4.95
C LEU A 47 -16.03 7.44 6.37
N HIS A 48 -14.88 6.94 6.82
CA HIS A 48 -14.67 6.37 8.14
C HIS A 48 -13.77 7.27 9.01
N SER A 49 -14.03 8.58 8.98
CA SER A 49 -13.31 9.58 9.79
C SER A 49 -13.90 9.72 11.21
N PRO A 50 -13.11 10.13 12.22
CA PRO A 50 -13.59 10.31 13.59
C PRO A 50 -14.79 11.25 13.71
N GLY A 51 -14.80 12.34 12.93
CA GLY A 51 -15.88 13.34 12.95
C GLY A 51 -17.21 12.82 12.41
N ILE A 52 -17.20 11.83 11.51
CA ILE A 52 -18.40 11.20 10.95
C ILE A 52 -18.88 10.05 11.85
N VAL A 53 -17.96 9.21 12.29
CA VAL A 53 -18.27 7.93 12.95
C VAL A 53 -18.47 8.10 14.45
N GLY A 54 -17.62 8.92 15.09
CA GLY A 54 -17.58 9.10 16.53
C GLY A 54 -17.37 7.77 17.29
N ARG A 55 -18.23 7.51 18.27
CA ARG A 55 -18.18 6.30 19.11
C ARG A 55 -18.98 5.12 18.57
N ASN A 56 -19.61 5.27 17.40
CA ASN A 56 -20.42 4.21 16.84
C ASN A 56 -19.52 3.10 16.27
N PRO A 57 -19.86 1.81 16.48
CA PRO A 57 -19.17 0.73 15.81
C PRO A 57 -19.42 0.82 14.30
N LEU A 58 -18.34 0.81 13.53
CA LEU A 58 -18.42 0.55 12.10
C LEU A 58 -18.64 -0.94 11.88
N VAL A 59 -19.55 -1.28 10.98
CA VAL A 59 -19.84 -2.68 10.61
C VAL A 59 -19.77 -2.80 9.10
N TRP A 60 -18.82 -3.60 8.63
CA TRP A 60 -18.66 -3.96 7.24
C TRP A 60 -19.11 -5.41 7.02
N LYS A 61 -20.05 -5.61 6.11
CA LYS A 61 -20.44 -6.97 5.70
C LYS A 61 -19.37 -7.51 4.76
N ARG A 62 -18.74 -8.62 5.15
CA ARG A 62 -17.66 -9.22 4.39
C ARG A 62 -18.15 -9.70 3.03
N THR A 63 -17.32 -9.51 2.02
CA THR A 63 -17.54 -10.04 0.67
C THR A 63 -16.27 -10.74 0.21
N GLU A 64 -16.36 -11.51 -0.87
CA GLU A 64 -15.19 -12.14 -1.50
C GLU A 64 -14.13 -11.10 -1.90
N TYR A 65 -14.57 -9.94 -2.35
CA TYR A 65 -13.70 -8.86 -2.81
C TYR A 65 -13.11 -8.03 -1.67
N PHE A 66 -13.94 -7.75 -0.67
CA PHE A 66 -13.59 -6.99 0.53
C PHE A 66 -13.84 -7.86 1.77
N PRO A 67 -12.90 -8.76 2.10
CA PRO A 67 -13.02 -9.63 3.27
C PRO A 67 -12.80 -8.89 4.60
N VAL A 68 -12.26 -7.67 4.52
CA VAL A 68 -12.14 -6.66 5.58
C VAL A 68 -12.61 -5.30 5.03
N PHE A 69 -12.56 -4.24 5.83
CA PHE A 69 -12.82 -2.86 5.37
C PHE A 69 -12.04 -2.52 4.09
N PRO A 70 -12.66 -1.85 3.09
CA PRO A 70 -12.00 -1.48 1.84
C PRO A 70 -10.69 -0.69 2.03
N GLU A 71 -10.59 0.12 3.08
CA GLU A 71 -9.41 0.92 3.40
C GLU A 71 -8.17 0.08 3.69
N LEU A 72 -8.38 -1.15 4.17
CA LEU A 72 -7.31 -2.08 4.51
C LEU A 72 -6.92 -2.99 3.34
N LYS A 73 -7.63 -2.89 2.20
CA LYS A 73 -7.43 -3.77 1.04
C LYS A 73 -6.03 -3.63 0.45
N SER A 74 -5.45 -2.43 0.47
CA SER A 74 -4.09 -2.16 -0.03
C SER A 74 -3.00 -2.87 0.77
N LEU A 75 -3.32 -3.27 2.00
CA LEU A 75 -2.45 -3.99 2.94
C LEU A 75 -2.54 -5.52 2.79
N ILE A 76 -3.23 -5.99 1.75
CA ILE A 76 -3.35 -7.40 1.42
C ILE A 76 -3.02 -7.52 -0.08
N PRO A 77 -1.93 -8.19 -0.47
CA PRO A 77 -1.63 -8.36 -1.89
C PRO A 77 -2.79 -9.10 -2.60
N PRO A 78 -2.89 -9.06 -3.94
CA PRO A 78 -3.92 -9.80 -4.68
C PRO A 78 -3.92 -11.31 -4.40
N GLY A 79 -5.10 -11.90 -4.20
CA GLY A 79 -5.31 -13.32 -3.85
C GLY A 79 -4.84 -14.36 -4.87
N ASN A 80 -4.25 -13.95 -5.99
CA ASN A 80 -3.64 -14.86 -6.94
C ASN A 80 -2.43 -15.56 -6.30
N GLU A 81 -2.40 -16.89 -6.33
CA GLU A 81 -1.30 -17.69 -5.80
C GLU A 81 0.04 -17.40 -6.49
N GLN A 82 0.02 -16.88 -7.72
CA GLN A 82 1.22 -16.46 -8.47
C GLN A 82 1.58 -14.98 -8.24
N ASN A 83 0.94 -14.31 -7.28
CA ASN A 83 1.34 -12.97 -6.89
C ASN A 83 2.66 -13.01 -6.10
N PHE A 84 3.67 -12.30 -6.61
CA PHE A 84 5.02 -12.25 -6.04
C PHE A 84 5.04 -11.90 -4.55
N GLN A 85 4.31 -10.85 -4.12
CA GLN A 85 4.30 -10.46 -2.71
C GLN A 85 3.61 -11.49 -1.82
N ARG A 86 2.48 -12.05 -2.29
CA ARG A 86 1.80 -13.13 -1.57
C ARG A 86 2.75 -14.29 -1.31
N LYS A 87 3.46 -14.74 -2.35
CA LYS A 87 4.42 -15.83 -2.27
C LYS A 87 5.56 -15.52 -1.32
N LEU A 88 6.10 -14.30 -1.36
CA LEU A 88 7.18 -13.89 -0.48
C LEU A 88 6.75 -13.90 0.99
N ILE A 89 5.55 -13.38 1.29
CA ILE A 89 5.01 -13.37 2.65
C ILE A 89 4.65 -14.78 3.12
N LEU A 90 4.09 -15.63 2.25
CA LEU A 90 3.82 -17.04 2.58
C LEU A 90 5.10 -17.82 2.88
N ALA A 91 6.19 -17.56 2.14
CA ALA A 91 7.49 -18.16 2.43
C ALA A 91 8.04 -17.69 3.80
N TYR A 92 7.86 -16.41 4.14
CA TYR A 92 8.18 -15.90 5.47
C TYR A 92 7.33 -16.56 6.58
N LEU A 93 6.01 -16.68 6.38
CA LEU A 93 5.12 -17.34 7.34
C LEU A 93 5.54 -18.79 7.58
N ALA A 94 5.87 -19.54 6.53
CA ALA A 94 6.36 -20.92 6.65
C ALA A 94 7.66 -21.01 7.46
N LYS A 95 8.56 -20.02 7.33
CA LYS A 95 9.83 -19.95 8.08
C LYS A 95 9.63 -19.71 9.58
N ILE A 96 8.51 -19.11 9.97
CA ILE A 96 8.12 -18.94 11.38
C ILE A 96 7.08 -19.98 11.82
N ASP A 97 7.02 -21.12 11.13
CA ASP A 97 6.13 -22.25 11.40
C ASP A 97 4.63 -21.90 11.36
N VAL A 98 4.24 -20.89 10.58
CA VAL A 98 2.85 -20.52 10.33
C VAL A 98 2.44 -20.96 8.93
N THR A 99 1.49 -21.90 8.84
CA THR A 99 0.91 -22.36 7.57
C THR A 99 -0.59 -22.11 7.60
N PRO A 100 -1.08 -20.95 7.10
CA PRO A 100 -2.49 -20.62 7.11
C PRO A 100 -3.29 -21.52 6.17
N ALA A 101 -4.57 -21.72 6.46
CA ALA A 101 -5.48 -22.35 5.52
C ALA A 101 -5.71 -21.44 4.30
N ILE A 102 -6.12 -22.05 3.18
CA ILE A 102 -6.45 -21.33 1.95
C ILE A 102 -7.63 -20.38 2.19
N GLY A 103 -7.63 -19.25 1.49
CA GLY A 103 -8.69 -18.25 1.56
C GLY A 103 -8.40 -17.20 2.61
N PHE A 104 -9.42 -16.80 3.37
CA PHE A 104 -9.31 -15.67 4.30
C PHE A 104 -8.28 -15.87 5.42
N GLU A 105 -8.02 -17.11 5.86
CA GLU A 105 -6.97 -17.34 6.87
C GLU A 105 -5.60 -16.89 6.38
N THR A 106 -5.31 -17.11 5.09
CA THR A 106 -4.08 -16.63 4.46
C THR A 106 -4.02 -15.12 4.46
N ASP A 107 -5.10 -14.45 4.03
CA ASP A 107 -5.16 -12.98 4.01
C ASP A 107 -5.03 -12.38 5.42
N TRP A 108 -5.60 -13.05 6.43
CA TRP A 108 -5.51 -12.63 7.82
C TRP A 108 -4.07 -12.73 8.35
N GLU A 109 -3.41 -13.87 8.18
CA GLU A 109 -2.01 -14.01 8.63
C GLU A 109 -1.07 -13.06 7.88
N ILE A 110 -1.29 -12.84 6.58
CA ILE A 110 -0.57 -11.83 5.80
C ILE A 110 -0.76 -10.44 6.43
N LEU A 111 -1.99 -10.05 6.75
CA LEU A 111 -2.29 -8.76 7.34
C LEU A 111 -1.62 -8.60 8.71
N MET A 112 -1.49 -9.67 9.51
CA MET A 112 -0.84 -9.60 10.82
C MET A 112 0.68 -9.40 10.74
N VAL A 113 1.34 -9.94 9.70
CA VAL A 113 2.80 -9.85 9.56
C VAL A 113 3.29 -8.73 8.64
N ALA A 114 2.46 -8.29 7.68
CA ALA A 114 2.83 -7.34 6.64
C ALA A 114 1.79 -6.23 6.41
N GLY A 115 0.80 -6.10 7.29
CA GLY A 115 -0.23 -5.07 7.26
C GLY A 115 0.17 -3.73 7.88
N HIS A 116 1.46 -3.49 8.09
CA HIS A 116 2.01 -2.27 8.68
C HIS A 116 3.25 -1.81 7.90
N GLY A 117 3.48 -0.49 7.83
CA GLY A 117 4.48 0.15 6.97
C GLY A 117 4.10 0.20 5.48
N GLY A 118 2.90 -0.26 5.15
CA GLY A 118 2.34 -0.33 3.80
C GLY A 118 1.92 1.03 3.24
N ILE A 119 1.15 1.03 2.16
CA ILE A 119 0.63 2.25 1.51
C ILE A 119 -0.33 2.99 2.44
N GLY A 120 -0.18 4.32 2.51
CA GLY A 120 -0.94 5.19 3.41
C GLY A 120 -0.41 5.14 4.83
N HIS A 121 -1.33 5.30 5.79
CA HIS A 121 -1.02 5.50 7.21
C HIS A 121 -1.66 4.47 8.17
N ASN A 122 -2.45 3.55 7.62
CA ASN A 122 -3.11 2.50 8.39
C ASN A 122 -2.12 1.35 8.63
N ASP A 123 -1.81 1.09 9.91
CA ASP A 123 -0.99 -0.04 10.32
C ASP A 123 -1.85 -1.02 11.12
N VAL A 124 -1.92 -2.27 10.67
CA VAL A 124 -2.69 -3.33 11.32
C VAL A 124 -1.75 -4.28 12.07
N PHE A 125 -2.07 -4.55 13.33
CA PHE A 125 -1.32 -5.45 14.19
C PHE A 125 -2.25 -6.44 14.89
N LYS A 126 -1.69 -7.59 15.27
CA LYS A 126 -2.39 -8.60 16.08
C LYS A 126 -2.90 -8.04 17.42
N ASP A 127 -2.05 -7.26 18.09
CA ASP A 127 -2.33 -6.69 19.41
C ASP A 127 -1.50 -5.44 19.67
N ASP A 128 -1.76 -4.78 20.81
CA ASP A 128 -1.07 -3.55 21.18
C ASP A 128 0.41 -3.76 21.48
N ASP A 129 0.82 -4.95 21.92
CA ASP A 129 2.22 -5.24 22.23
C ASP A 129 3.04 -5.40 20.95
N SER A 130 2.46 -6.03 19.92
CA SER A 130 3.02 -6.10 18.58
C SER A 130 3.20 -4.71 17.96
N ALA A 131 2.19 -3.84 18.11
CA ALA A 131 2.27 -2.46 17.63
C ALA A 131 3.36 -1.66 18.34
N ARG A 132 3.43 -1.72 19.68
CA ARG A 132 4.48 -1.05 20.45
C ARG A 132 5.86 -1.55 20.07
N LYS A 133 6.05 -2.88 19.99
CA LYS A 133 7.32 -3.47 19.56
C LYS A 133 7.74 -2.97 18.18
N TRP A 134 6.79 -2.84 17.24
CA TRP A 134 7.08 -2.30 15.93
C TRP A 134 7.59 -0.86 15.99
N TYR A 135 6.89 0.03 16.71
CA TYR A 135 7.22 1.46 16.78
C TYR A 135 8.36 1.84 17.75
N ASP A 136 8.63 1.01 18.75
CA ASP A 136 9.71 1.20 19.74
C ASP A 136 11.07 0.72 19.20
N ASP A 137 11.06 -0.09 18.13
CA ASP A 137 12.25 -0.45 17.38
C ASP A 137 12.80 0.80 16.65
N ASN A 138 13.74 1.47 17.32
CA ASN A 138 14.16 2.83 17.03
C ASN A 138 15.35 2.93 16.06
N GLU A 139 16.03 1.81 15.78
CA GLU A 139 17.23 1.85 14.95
C GLU A 139 16.83 1.77 13.47
N PRO A 140 17.24 2.73 12.62
CA PRO A 140 17.07 2.60 11.19
C PRO A 140 17.71 1.30 10.72
N VAL A 141 16.92 0.46 10.05
CA VAL A 141 17.42 -0.84 9.54
C VAL A 141 18.62 -0.57 8.64
N ALA A 142 19.76 -1.19 8.95
CA ALA A 142 20.99 -0.97 8.20
C ALA A 142 20.79 -1.23 6.70
N PHE A 143 21.50 -0.47 5.87
CA PHE A 143 21.49 -0.70 4.44
C PHE A 143 22.16 -2.04 4.10
N TYR A 144 21.46 -2.84 3.29
CA TYR A 144 21.98 -4.00 2.59
C TYR A 144 22.40 -3.58 1.18
N THR A 145 23.63 -3.91 0.78
CA THR A 145 24.08 -3.71 -0.60
C THR A 145 23.61 -4.89 -1.44
N MET A 146 22.81 -4.63 -2.48
CA MET A 146 22.41 -5.68 -3.42
C MET A 146 23.63 -6.23 -4.14
N ASP A 147 23.98 -7.46 -3.82
CA ASP A 147 25.05 -8.22 -4.43
C ASP A 147 24.50 -9.21 -5.46
N GLU A 148 25.42 -9.93 -6.13
CA GLU A 148 25.04 -10.93 -7.13
C GLU A 148 24.17 -12.05 -6.52
N SER A 149 24.40 -12.41 -5.26
CA SER A 149 23.65 -13.47 -4.59
C SER A 149 22.19 -13.08 -4.34
N PHE A 150 21.94 -11.85 -3.85
CA PHE A 150 20.60 -11.29 -3.74
C PHE A 150 19.91 -11.23 -5.11
N GLY A 151 20.62 -10.71 -6.12
CA GLY A 151 20.06 -10.60 -7.46
C GLY A 151 19.76 -11.96 -8.11
N PHE A 152 20.53 -12.99 -7.80
CA PHE A 152 20.26 -14.37 -8.24
C PHE A 152 19.00 -14.93 -7.57
N SER A 153 18.91 -14.84 -6.24
CA SER A 153 17.72 -15.28 -5.49
C SER A 153 16.45 -14.54 -5.93
N LEU A 154 16.53 -13.22 -6.13
CA LEU A 154 15.42 -12.43 -6.66
C LEU A 154 14.98 -12.92 -8.04
N LYS A 155 15.92 -13.20 -8.94
CA LYS A 155 15.62 -13.68 -10.29
C LYS A 155 15.00 -15.06 -10.30
N GLU A 156 15.53 -15.96 -9.51
CA GLU A 156 14.97 -17.28 -9.31
C GLU A 156 13.54 -17.21 -8.76
N PHE A 157 13.33 -16.39 -7.73
CA PHE A 157 12.01 -16.22 -7.12
C PHE A 157 11.01 -15.60 -8.11
N LEU A 158 11.40 -14.57 -8.87
CA LEU A 158 10.58 -13.97 -9.92
C LEU A 158 10.25 -14.92 -11.07
N THR A 159 11.13 -15.89 -11.36
CA THR A 159 10.96 -16.84 -12.47
C THR A 159 10.10 -18.03 -12.07
N TRP A 160 10.36 -18.59 -10.90
CA TRP A 160 9.82 -19.89 -10.51
C TRP A 160 8.70 -19.81 -9.46
N MET A 161 8.62 -18.73 -8.67
CA MET A 161 7.63 -18.56 -7.58
C MET A 161 7.56 -19.72 -6.57
N ASP A 162 8.60 -20.56 -6.55
CA ASP A 162 8.73 -21.80 -5.78
C ASP A 162 10.16 -22.01 -5.25
N ASN A 163 11.09 -21.10 -5.60
CA ASN A 163 12.48 -21.16 -5.15
C ASN A 163 12.64 -20.50 -3.78
N ASP A 164 13.71 -20.92 -3.09
CA ASP A 164 14.12 -20.47 -1.76
C ASP A 164 14.17 -18.92 -1.68
N ALA A 165 13.19 -18.35 -0.98
CA ALA A 165 13.12 -16.92 -0.69
C ALA A 165 13.99 -16.53 0.51
N ASP A 166 14.75 -17.46 1.11
CA ASP A 166 15.50 -17.22 2.34
C ASP A 166 16.45 -16.05 2.22
N MET A 167 17.14 -15.90 1.09
CA MET A 167 18.08 -14.79 0.93
C MET A 167 17.36 -13.43 0.91
N ILE A 168 16.23 -13.33 0.21
CA ILE A 168 15.40 -12.12 0.19
C ILE A 168 14.87 -11.85 1.61
N ILE A 169 14.29 -12.85 2.25
CA ILE A 169 13.73 -12.74 3.60
C ILE A 169 14.81 -12.39 4.64
N ASN A 170 16.01 -12.95 4.53
CA ASN A 170 17.10 -12.65 5.45
C ASN A 170 17.66 -11.23 5.23
N ALA A 171 17.67 -10.75 3.98
CA ALA A 171 18.19 -9.43 3.65
C ALA A 171 17.23 -8.30 4.08
N ILE A 172 15.91 -8.49 3.91
CA ILE A 172 14.92 -7.43 4.10
C ILE A 172 13.73 -7.80 4.98
N GLY A 173 13.67 -9.00 5.57
CA GLY A 173 12.57 -9.40 6.46
C GLY A 173 11.19 -9.45 5.77
N PRO A 174 10.09 -9.43 6.55
CA PRO A 174 8.75 -9.28 5.98
C PRO A 174 8.59 -7.85 5.46
N THR A 175 8.60 -7.69 4.14
CA THR A 175 8.33 -6.38 3.55
C THR A 175 6.86 -6.01 3.73
N PRO A 176 6.54 -4.74 4.03
CA PRO A 176 5.18 -4.27 3.98
C PRO A 176 4.51 -4.58 2.63
N SER A 177 3.24 -4.97 2.70
CA SER A 177 2.47 -5.32 1.52
C SER A 177 2.03 -4.10 0.70
N VAL A 178 1.79 -4.33 -0.59
CA VAL A 178 1.19 -3.37 -1.51
C VAL A 178 0.40 -4.11 -2.60
N GLY A 179 -0.72 -3.53 -3.01
CA GLY A 179 -1.56 -4.05 -4.08
C GLY A 179 -0.93 -4.02 -5.49
N GLY A 180 -1.68 -4.55 -6.45
CA GLY A 180 -1.36 -4.54 -7.89
C GLY A 180 -0.64 -5.79 -8.43
N ALA A 181 -0.64 -5.92 -9.76
CA ALA A 181 -0.22 -7.12 -10.47
C ALA A 181 1.30 -7.23 -10.71
N VAL A 182 1.97 -6.11 -11.01
CA VAL A 182 3.42 -6.07 -11.25
C VAL A 182 4.18 -6.41 -9.96
N PRO A 183 5.14 -7.35 -9.97
CA PRO A 183 6.00 -7.65 -8.84
C PRO A 183 6.69 -6.40 -8.31
N LYS A 184 6.60 -6.19 -7.00
CA LYS A 184 7.14 -5.00 -6.36
C LYS A 184 7.48 -5.23 -4.90
N LEU A 185 8.35 -4.38 -4.35
CA LEU A 185 8.69 -4.33 -2.93
C LEU A 185 8.62 -2.90 -2.42
N LEU A 186 8.26 -2.73 -1.15
CA LEU A 186 8.41 -1.48 -0.42
C LEU A 186 9.74 -1.50 0.32
N LEU A 187 10.61 -0.53 0.02
CA LEU A 187 11.99 -0.47 0.52
C LEU A 187 12.37 0.99 0.82
N SER A 188 13.50 1.21 1.49
CA SER A 188 14.20 2.48 1.51
C SER A 188 15.50 2.39 0.72
N ILE A 189 15.88 3.48 0.06
CA ILE A 189 17.20 3.70 -0.55
C ILE A 189 17.91 4.89 0.13
N PRO A 190 19.21 5.09 -0.08
CA PRO A 190 19.89 6.31 0.38
C PRO A 190 19.21 7.58 -0.13
N GLY A 191 19.17 8.63 0.70
CA GLY A 191 18.47 9.88 0.38
C GLY A 191 18.99 10.63 -0.85
N GLY A 192 20.23 10.31 -1.28
CA GLY A 192 20.82 10.80 -2.52
C GLY A 192 20.28 10.13 -3.79
N GLY A 193 19.47 9.07 -3.66
CA GLY A 193 18.93 8.28 -4.76
C GLY A 193 19.54 6.88 -4.84
N TRP A 194 19.23 6.18 -5.94
CA TRP A 194 19.63 4.78 -6.11
C TRP A 194 21.15 4.62 -6.27
N ASP A 195 21.76 3.82 -5.40
CA ASP A 195 23.17 3.41 -5.49
C ASP A 195 23.39 1.89 -5.30
N GLY A 196 22.30 1.11 -5.36
CA GLY A 196 22.31 -0.34 -5.15
C GLY A 196 22.16 -0.77 -3.69
N ARG A 197 22.09 0.17 -2.74
CA ARG A 197 21.76 -0.14 -1.34
C ARG A 197 20.27 -0.03 -1.07
N ILE A 198 19.75 -0.95 -0.28
CA ILE A 198 18.35 -1.01 0.13
C ILE A 198 18.20 -1.33 1.62
N ALA A 199 17.04 -1.04 2.17
CA ALA A 199 16.64 -1.48 3.50
C ALA A 199 15.12 -1.56 3.60
N LEU A 200 14.63 -2.04 4.74
CA LEU A 200 13.22 -1.94 5.08
C LEU A 200 12.75 -0.47 5.16
N PRO A 201 11.49 -0.18 4.79
CA PRO A 201 10.88 1.13 4.92
C PRO A 201 11.03 1.73 6.31
N THR A 202 11.12 3.05 6.36
CA THR A 202 11.33 3.76 7.62
C THR A 202 10.07 3.75 8.49
N LYS A 203 10.27 3.66 9.81
CA LYS A 203 9.18 3.69 10.81
C LYS A 203 8.97 5.07 11.45
N LYS A 204 10.01 5.91 11.37
CA LYS A 204 10.11 7.23 11.99
C LYS A 204 10.80 8.19 11.03
N SER A 205 10.76 9.46 11.42
CA SER A 205 11.41 10.55 10.70
C SER A 205 12.89 10.25 10.43
N THR A 206 13.28 10.13 9.17
CA THR A 206 14.69 9.99 8.76
C THR A 206 14.96 10.82 7.52
N ASN A 207 16.12 11.48 7.48
CA ASN A 207 16.49 12.40 6.40
C ASN A 207 17.57 11.83 5.47
N ASP A 208 18.19 10.70 5.82
CA ASP A 208 19.26 10.06 5.07
C ASP A 208 18.75 8.98 4.10
N ARG A 209 17.43 8.82 3.99
CA ARG A 209 16.79 7.75 3.22
C ARG A 209 15.58 8.28 2.45
N THR A 210 15.20 7.54 1.42
CA THR A 210 13.97 7.77 0.67
C THR A 210 13.22 6.45 0.57
N ASP A 211 11.97 6.44 1.05
CA ASP A 211 11.10 5.29 0.90
C ASP A 211 10.59 5.19 -0.56
N ILE A 212 10.66 3.98 -1.12
CA ILE A 212 10.37 3.70 -2.52
C ILE A 212 9.45 2.50 -2.69
N ILE A 213 8.80 2.44 -3.84
CA ILE A 213 8.25 1.23 -4.44
C ILE A 213 9.24 0.77 -5.51
N LEU A 214 9.86 -0.40 -5.32
CA LEU A 214 10.73 -1.01 -6.31
C LEU A 214 9.91 -1.99 -7.15
N LYS A 215 9.65 -1.65 -8.41
CA LYS A 215 8.91 -2.50 -9.36
C LYS A 215 9.89 -3.28 -10.23
N PHE A 216 9.61 -4.56 -10.45
CA PHE A 216 10.44 -5.43 -11.27
C PHE A 216 9.77 -5.75 -12.59
N GLU A 217 10.56 -5.80 -13.65
CA GLU A 217 10.10 -6.26 -14.94
C GLU A 217 9.76 -7.75 -14.90
N GLN A 218 8.57 -8.10 -15.41
CA GLN A 218 8.21 -9.47 -15.75
C GLN A 218 8.52 -9.71 -17.23
N SER A 219 9.79 -9.85 -17.59
CA SER A 219 10.22 -9.84 -19.00
C SER A 219 9.54 -10.90 -19.87
N ASN A 220 9.06 -12.01 -19.27
CA ASN A 220 8.32 -13.07 -19.96
C ASN A 220 6.86 -12.70 -20.28
N GLN A 221 6.25 -11.77 -19.54
CA GLN A 221 4.85 -11.37 -19.72
C GLN A 221 4.72 -9.99 -20.35
N TYR A 222 5.51 -9.02 -19.86
CA TYR A 222 5.46 -7.62 -20.26
C TYR A 222 6.87 -7.06 -20.48
N PRO A 223 7.56 -7.48 -21.56
CA PRO A 223 8.89 -6.95 -21.88
C PRO A 223 8.82 -5.44 -22.17
N GLY A 224 9.72 -4.67 -21.57
CA GLY A 224 9.80 -3.22 -21.70
C GLY A 224 8.85 -2.44 -20.79
N ILE A 225 8.10 -3.10 -19.90
CA ILE A 225 7.12 -2.40 -19.04
C ILE A 225 7.76 -1.35 -18.13
N ILE A 226 9.00 -1.58 -17.70
CA ILE A 226 9.75 -0.63 -16.86
C ILE A 226 10.12 0.64 -17.64
N ASP A 227 10.61 0.49 -18.87
CA ASP A 227 10.91 1.63 -19.72
C ASP A 227 9.65 2.38 -20.16
N LEU A 228 8.56 1.64 -20.42
CA LEU A 228 7.25 2.23 -20.73
C LEU A 228 6.71 3.05 -19.55
N GLU A 229 6.80 2.53 -18.32
CA GLU A 229 6.35 3.25 -17.13
C GLU A 229 7.20 4.51 -16.87
N ALA A 230 8.52 4.43 -17.03
CA ALA A 230 9.39 5.60 -16.92
C ALA A 230 9.07 6.66 -17.98
N LEU A 231 8.87 6.25 -19.24
CA LEU A 231 8.44 7.16 -20.31
C LEU A 231 7.09 7.80 -20.01
N ALA A 232 6.14 7.04 -19.47
CA ALA A 232 4.85 7.57 -19.07
C ALA A 232 4.99 8.63 -17.96
N LEU A 233 5.86 8.41 -16.97
CA LEU A 233 6.15 9.40 -15.93
C LEU A 233 6.76 10.68 -16.52
N ASP A 234 7.70 10.57 -17.47
CA ASP A 234 8.26 11.71 -18.19
C ASP A 234 7.17 12.50 -18.95
N ILE A 235 6.30 11.81 -19.69
CA ILE A 235 5.19 12.44 -20.42
C ILE A 235 4.22 13.15 -19.45
N HIS A 236 3.91 12.55 -18.31
CA HIS A 236 3.04 13.18 -17.30
C HIS A 236 3.70 14.42 -16.71
N LYS A 237 5.00 14.39 -16.45
CA LYS A 237 5.77 15.55 -16.00
C LYS A 237 5.74 16.68 -17.01
N GLU A 238 5.96 16.39 -18.29
CA GLU A 238 5.90 17.36 -19.39
C GLU A 238 4.49 17.95 -19.55
N ALA A 239 3.45 17.16 -19.28
CA ALA A 239 2.05 17.61 -19.27
C ALA A 239 1.67 18.42 -18.01
N GLY A 240 2.62 18.66 -17.09
CA GLY A 240 2.42 19.47 -15.89
C GLY A 240 1.79 18.74 -14.70
N PHE A 241 1.82 17.41 -14.68
CA PHE A 241 1.44 16.64 -13.49
C PHE A 241 2.59 16.54 -12.50
N ASP A 242 2.25 16.55 -11.22
CA ASP A 242 3.16 16.12 -10.17
C ASP A 242 3.40 14.61 -10.32
N VAL A 243 4.66 14.25 -10.55
CA VAL A 243 5.12 12.87 -10.63
C VAL A 243 6.19 12.63 -9.57
N PRO A 244 6.23 11.45 -8.94
CA PRO A 244 7.29 11.11 -7.98
C PRO A 244 8.66 11.09 -8.67
N ARG A 245 9.73 11.32 -7.90
CA ARG A 245 11.08 11.01 -8.39
C ARG A 245 11.17 9.51 -8.64
N TYR A 246 11.97 9.12 -9.61
CA TYR A 246 12.21 7.71 -9.90
C TYR A 246 13.61 7.47 -10.45
N TRP A 247 14.04 6.22 -10.36
CA TRP A 247 15.33 5.75 -10.85
C TRP A 247 15.14 4.44 -11.60
N LYS A 248 15.56 4.41 -12.87
CA LYS A 248 15.70 3.16 -13.62
C LYS A 248 16.96 2.45 -13.15
N THR A 249 16.85 1.15 -12.89
CA THR A 249 17.94 0.33 -12.41
C THR A 249 17.88 -1.08 -12.98
N SER A 250 18.92 -1.88 -12.73
CA SER A 250 18.96 -3.30 -13.08
C SER A 250 19.56 -4.10 -11.93
N ILE A 251 18.92 -5.22 -11.58
CA ILE A 251 19.34 -6.12 -10.51
C ILE A 251 19.56 -7.49 -11.14
N ASN A 252 20.82 -7.89 -11.31
CA ASN A 252 21.20 -9.14 -11.98
C ASN A 252 20.51 -9.36 -13.35
N GLY A 253 20.45 -8.27 -14.14
CA GLY A 253 19.85 -8.26 -15.47
C GLY A 253 18.32 -8.14 -15.48
N ILE A 254 17.66 -8.02 -14.33
CA ILE A 254 16.23 -7.68 -14.24
C ILE A 254 16.10 -6.17 -14.22
N ASN A 255 15.44 -5.61 -15.23
CA ASN A 255 15.11 -4.19 -15.22
C ASN A 255 14.13 -3.89 -14.08
N ALA A 256 14.36 -2.77 -13.39
CA ALA A 256 13.52 -2.33 -12.30
C ALA A 256 13.36 -0.81 -12.29
N LEU A 257 12.27 -0.37 -11.68
CA LEU A 257 11.94 1.04 -11.48
C LEU A 257 11.75 1.28 -9.99
N ALA A 258 12.67 2.05 -9.38
CA ALA A 258 12.49 2.57 -8.04
C ALA A 258 11.69 3.88 -8.14
N ILE A 259 10.52 3.93 -7.52
CA ILE A 259 9.64 5.10 -7.51
C ILE A 259 9.54 5.61 -6.09
N GLU A 260 9.82 6.90 -5.86
CA GLU A 260 9.63 7.53 -4.56
C GLU A 260 8.16 7.46 -4.12
N ARG A 261 7.98 7.09 -2.86
CA ARG A 261 6.66 7.04 -2.24
C ARG A 261 6.17 8.45 -1.95
N PHE A 262 5.10 8.85 -2.64
CA PHE A 262 4.44 10.14 -2.41
C PHE A 262 3.43 10.09 -1.26
N ASP A 263 3.18 8.91 -0.68
CA ASP A 263 2.39 8.70 0.53
C ASP A 263 3.26 8.82 1.80
N ARG A 264 4.37 9.54 1.67
CA ARG A 264 5.31 9.92 2.71
C ARG A 264 5.62 11.41 2.57
N ASN A 265 5.73 12.11 3.69
CA ASN A 265 6.16 13.51 3.68
C ASN A 265 7.71 13.62 3.61
N GLU A 266 8.23 14.84 3.64
CA GLU A 266 9.69 15.11 3.55
C GLU A 266 10.53 14.46 4.66
N PHE A 267 9.88 14.01 5.74
CA PHE A 267 10.49 13.31 6.86
C PHE A 267 10.34 11.79 6.75
N ASN A 268 9.80 11.24 5.65
CA ASN A 268 9.36 9.85 5.53
C ASN A 268 8.28 9.43 6.55
N LYS A 269 7.52 10.37 7.13
CA LYS A 269 6.30 10.02 7.89
C LYS A 269 5.15 9.71 6.94
N PRO A 270 4.26 8.75 7.25
CA PRO A 270 3.08 8.50 6.42
C PRO A 270 2.16 9.71 6.40
N VAL A 271 1.53 9.95 5.25
CA VAL A 271 0.44 10.91 5.10
C VAL A 271 -0.87 10.18 4.84
N PHE A 272 -2.00 10.88 4.95
CA PHE A 272 -3.28 10.26 4.64
C PHE A 272 -3.37 10.03 3.13
N MET A 273 -3.62 8.78 2.75
CA MET A 273 -3.85 8.39 1.37
C MET A 273 -4.87 7.26 1.34
N GLU A 274 -5.88 7.40 0.48
CA GLU A 274 -6.90 6.38 0.27
C GLU A 274 -7.18 6.22 -1.23
N THR A 275 -7.32 4.99 -1.70
CA THR A 275 -7.67 4.72 -3.10
C THR A 275 -9.11 5.11 -3.39
N VAL A 276 -9.40 5.53 -4.62
CA VAL A 276 -10.78 5.78 -5.06
C VAL A 276 -11.60 4.49 -5.00
N LEU A 277 -10.98 3.32 -5.18
CA LEU A 277 -11.64 2.03 -4.96
C LEU A 277 -12.22 1.91 -3.55
N SER A 278 -11.42 2.22 -2.53
CA SER A 278 -11.85 2.16 -1.13
C SER A 278 -12.98 3.14 -0.85
N VAL A 279 -12.80 4.42 -1.23
CA VAL A 279 -13.81 5.47 -1.04
C VAL A 279 -15.15 5.06 -1.66
N MET A 280 -15.11 4.58 -2.90
CA MET A 280 -16.30 4.17 -3.64
C MET A 280 -16.95 2.92 -3.03
N ALA A 281 -16.16 1.93 -2.59
CA ALA A 281 -16.69 0.72 -1.96
C ALA A 281 -17.34 0.99 -0.60
N CYS A 282 -16.79 1.92 0.19
CA CYS A 282 -17.39 2.34 1.44
C CYS A 282 -18.73 3.08 1.23
N GLY A 283 -18.84 3.86 0.14
CA GLY A 283 -20.06 4.60 -0.20
C GLY A 283 -21.10 3.82 -1.02
N ASP A 284 -20.70 2.76 -1.73
CA ASP A 284 -21.58 1.99 -2.61
C ASP A 284 -21.22 0.49 -2.66
N LYS A 285 -22.17 -0.33 -2.22
CA LYS A 285 -22.06 -1.80 -2.19
C LYS A 285 -22.03 -2.46 -3.57
N SER A 286 -22.36 -1.74 -4.64
CA SER A 286 -22.22 -2.24 -6.02
C SER A 286 -20.76 -2.32 -6.48
N ILE A 287 -19.85 -1.65 -5.76
CA ILE A 287 -18.43 -1.69 -6.04
C ILE A 287 -17.85 -3.00 -5.51
N THR A 288 -17.38 -3.83 -6.44
CA THR A 288 -16.87 -5.18 -6.16
C THR A 288 -15.50 -5.43 -6.77
N ASN A 289 -15.01 -4.58 -7.68
CA ASN A 289 -13.68 -4.72 -8.25
C ASN A 289 -13.15 -3.37 -8.75
N ASN A 290 -11.90 -3.36 -9.23
CA ASN A 290 -11.20 -2.17 -9.70
C ASN A 290 -11.92 -1.40 -10.83
N TYR A 291 -12.83 -2.07 -11.54
CA TYR A 291 -13.56 -1.54 -12.71
C TYR A 291 -15.06 -1.34 -12.46
N SER A 292 -15.55 -1.47 -11.22
CA SER A 292 -16.98 -1.40 -10.90
C SER A 292 -17.62 -0.01 -11.02
N SER A 293 -16.91 1.01 -11.50
CA SER A 293 -17.41 2.38 -11.57
C SER A 293 -17.00 3.09 -12.87
N SER A 294 -17.62 4.23 -13.11
CA SER A 294 -17.28 5.15 -14.21
C SER A 294 -16.69 6.46 -13.67
N TYR A 295 -16.07 7.24 -14.55
CA TYR A 295 -15.54 8.56 -14.22
C TYR A 295 -16.64 9.55 -13.81
N ASP A 296 -17.86 9.44 -14.36
CA ASP A 296 -19.00 10.27 -13.93
C ASP A 296 -19.35 10.01 -12.46
N ARG A 297 -19.33 8.73 -12.05
CA ARG A 297 -19.59 8.35 -10.66
C ARG A 297 -18.47 8.77 -9.72
N ILE A 298 -17.21 8.79 -10.19
CA ILE A 298 -16.08 9.34 -9.44
C ILE A 298 -16.28 10.86 -9.27
N ALA A 299 -16.70 11.58 -10.31
CA ALA A 299 -17.01 13.00 -10.23
C ALA A 299 -18.13 13.30 -9.22
N ASP A 300 -19.20 12.51 -9.21
CA ASP A 300 -20.27 12.61 -8.21
C ASP A 300 -19.78 12.35 -6.78
N ALA A 301 -18.82 11.44 -6.61
CA ALA A 301 -18.22 11.15 -5.31
C ALA A 301 -17.36 12.31 -4.82
N ILE A 302 -16.57 12.93 -5.70
CA ILE A 302 -15.77 14.12 -5.40
C ILE A 302 -16.63 15.25 -4.84
N ASP A 303 -17.80 15.48 -5.43
CA ASP A 303 -18.73 16.52 -4.95
C ASP A 303 -19.25 16.23 -3.53
N LYS A 304 -19.37 14.95 -3.16
CA LYS A 304 -19.89 14.50 -1.85
C LYS A 304 -18.83 14.45 -0.75
N ILE A 305 -17.57 14.19 -1.09
CA ILE A 305 -16.46 14.04 -0.13
C ILE A 305 -15.62 15.31 0.06
N SER A 306 -16.18 16.45 -0.33
CA SER A 306 -15.62 17.80 -0.11
C SER A 306 -15.19 18.01 1.35
N ALA A 307 -14.23 18.93 1.59
CA ALA A 307 -13.66 19.37 2.88
C ALA A 307 -13.85 18.44 4.11
N PRO A 308 -12.76 17.87 4.70
CA PRO A 308 -11.38 18.35 4.58
C PRO A 308 -10.61 17.80 3.38
N PHE A 309 -11.04 16.67 2.80
CA PHE A 309 -10.21 15.93 1.84
C PHE A 309 -10.14 16.53 0.43
N VAL A 310 -11.24 17.14 -0.04
CA VAL A 310 -11.28 17.85 -1.31
C VAL A 310 -11.74 19.29 -1.09
N HIS A 311 -10.79 20.23 -1.08
CA HIS A 311 -11.09 21.66 -0.86
C HIS A 311 -11.71 22.34 -2.09
N ASP A 312 -11.33 21.92 -3.29
CA ASP A 312 -11.81 22.49 -4.56
C ASP A 312 -12.29 21.34 -5.49
N PRO A 313 -13.58 20.96 -5.39
CA PRO A 313 -14.15 19.88 -6.20
C PRO A 313 -14.06 20.14 -7.70
N VAL A 314 -14.11 21.40 -8.13
CA VAL A 314 -13.99 21.77 -9.55
C VAL A 314 -12.58 21.45 -10.05
N LYS A 315 -11.55 21.89 -9.33
CA LYS A 315 -10.16 21.55 -9.68
C LYS A 315 -9.86 20.07 -9.58
N ALA A 316 -10.41 19.37 -8.59
CA ALA A 316 -10.22 17.92 -8.46
C ALA A 316 -10.82 17.17 -9.67
N LYS A 317 -12.03 17.55 -10.11
CA LYS A 317 -12.65 17.00 -11.33
C LYS A 317 -11.86 17.35 -12.58
N GLU A 318 -11.38 18.59 -12.71
CA GLU A 318 -10.51 19.01 -13.81
C GLU A 318 -9.21 18.18 -13.85
N TYR A 319 -8.58 17.95 -12.70
CA TYR A 319 -7.36 17.16 -12.59
C TYR A 319 -7.56 15.71 -13.05
N ILE A 320 -8.64 15.05 -12.59
CA ILE A 320 -8.98 13.68 -13.01
C ILE A 320 -9.34 13.63 -14.50
N PHE A 321 -10.06 14.63 -15.01
CA PHE A 321 -10.38 14.70 -16.44
C PHE A 321 -9.12 14.84 -17.31
N LYS A 322 -8.15 15.66 -16.88
CA LYS A 322 -6.85 15.75 -17.56
C LYS A 322 -6.10 14.41 -17.55
N ARG A 323 -6.12 13.67 -16.43
CA ARG A 323 -5.51 12.32 -16.35
C ARG A 323 -6.19 11.33 -17.31
N LEU A 324 -7.52 11.38 -17.40
CA LEU A 324 -8.27 10.55 -18.35
C LEU A 324 -7.92 10.89 -19.81
N ILE A 325 -7.80 12.17 -20.17
CA ILE A 325 -7.33 12.56 -21.51
C ILE A 325 -5.93 12.01 -21.77
N LEU A 326 -5.02 12.15 -20.81
CA LEU A 326 -3.65 11.68 -20.99
C LEU A 326 -3.59 10.14 -21.10
N SER A 327 -4.48 9.41 -20.43
CA SER A 327 -4.54 7.95 -20.59
C SER A 327 -4.98 7.56 -22.00
N PHE A 328 -5.91 8.30 -22.63
CA PHE A 328 -6.24 8.11 -24.04
C PHE A 328 -5.06 8.42 -24.98
N LEU A 329 -4.35 9.53 -24.75
CA LEU A 329 -3.23 9.95 -25.58
C LEU A 329 -2.03 9.00 -25.50
N THR A 330 -1.83 8.37 -24.33
CA THR A 330 -0.71 7.44 -24.08
C THR A 330 -1.09 5.98 -24.27
N GLY A 331 -2.36 5.67 -24.53
CA GLY A 331 -2.86 4.31 -24.65
C GLY A 331 -2.90 3.52 -23.34
N ASN A 332 -2.93 4.20 -22.20
CA ASN A 332 -3.10 3.57 -20.90
C ASN A 332 -4.55 3.07 -20.71
N GLY A 333 -4.76 1.79 -21.02
CA GLY A 333 -6.04 1.11 -20.89
C GLY A 333 -6.40 0.65 -19.47
N ASP A 334 -5.53 0.89 -18.47
CA ASP A 334 -5.65 0.33 -17.12
C ASP A 334 -5.80 1.40 -16.02
N LEU A 335 -6.34 2.58 -16.36
CA LEU A 335 -6.59 3.65 -15.37
C LEU A 335 -7.88 3.37 -14.55
N HIS A 336 -7.82 2.35 -13.70
CA HIS A 336 -8.91 1.85 -12.86
C HIS A 336 -8.92 2.44 -11.44
N LEU A 337 -9.91 2.11 -10.60
CA LEU A 337 -10.15 2.75 -9.29
C LEU A 337 -8.99 2.66 -8.28
N GLU A 338 -8.19 1.59 -8.32
CA GLU A 338 -7.02 1.42 -7.44
C GLU A 338 -5.81 2.27 -7.89
N ASN A 339 -5.79 2.74 -9.14
CA ASN A 339 -4.73 3.60 -9.70
C ASN A 339 -4.98 5.10 -9.47
N LEU A 340 -6.06 5.42 -8.76
CA LEU A 340 -6.44 6.78 -8.36
C LEU A 340 -6.53 6.83 -6.85
N SER A 341 -6.08 7.92 -6.24
CA SER A 341 -6.13 8.09 -4.79
C SER A 341 -6.39 9.54 -4.42
N ILE A 342 -6.96 9.71 -3.23
CA ILE A 342 -7.03 10.98 -2.52
C ILE A 342 -5.87 11.00 -1.56
N ILE A 343 -5.20 12.15 -1.48
CA ILE A 343 -4.05 12.37 -0.60
C ILE A 343 -4.21 13.70 0.12
N GLU A 344 -3.90 13.72 1.41
CA GLU A 344 -3.85 14.92 2.26
C GLU A 344 -2.45 14.99 2.85
N GLN A 345 -1.66 15.98 2.38
CA GLN A 345 -0.25 16.18 2.74
C GLN A 345 -0.07 17.33 3.74
#